data_AF-A0A7K1TLA5-F1
#
_entry.id   AF-A0A7K1TLA5-F1
#
_cell.length_a   1.000
_cell.length_b   1.000
_cell.length_c   1.000
_cell.angle_alpha   90.00
_cell.angle_beta   90.00
_cell.angle_gamma   90.00
#
_symmetry.space_group_name_H-M   'P 1'
#
loop_
_entity.id
_entity.type
_entity.pdbx_description
1 polymer ?
#
loop_
_entity_poly.entity_id
_entity_poly.type
_entity_poly.pdbx_seq_one_letter_code
_entity_poly.pdbx_strand_id
1 'polypeptide(L)'
;MQILVEIPDYKPATGFEFTWVDGFEIEVDLCHDGVMIKCNKAGLISLATQLLTLAQDDFGNGYDLHLDKYAALEDNSIDLIIVKKED
;
A
#
# COMPACT_ATOMS: atom_id res chain seq x y z
N MET A 1 0.39 5.74 -22.09
CA MET A 1 0.37 6.68 -20.95
C MET A 1 1.54 6.33 -20.05
N GLN A 2 2.26 7.32 -19.54
CA GLN A 2 3.31 7.12 -18.53
C GLN A 2 2.89 7.82 -17.24
N ILE A 3 3.15 7.19 -16.10
CA ILE A 3 2.93 7.75 -14.77
C ILE A 3 4.29 7.80 -14.10
N LEU A 4 4.71 8.99 -13.69
CA LEU A 4 5.90 9.18 -12.87
C LEU A 4 5.46 9.25 -11.41
N VAL A 5 6.08 8.43 -10.57
CA VAL A 5 5.86 8.43 -9.12
C VAL A 5 7.23 8.55 -8.44
N GLU A 6 7.29 9.38 -7.41
CA GLU A 6 8.45 9.44 -6.52
C GLU A 6 8.29 8.36 -5.46
N ILE A 7 9.29 7.49 -5.34
CA ILE A 7 9.31 6.41 -4.35
C ILE A 7 10.29 6.84 -3.26
N PRO A 8 9.89 6.88 -1.97
CA PRO A 8 10.80 7.24 -0.89
C PRO A 8 11.88 6.16 -0.71
N ASP A 9 13.12 6.59 -0.48
CA ASP A 9 14.20 5.65 -0.15
C ASP A 9 13.95 4.98 1.21
N TYR A 10 14.37 3.72 1.34
CA TYR A 10 14.44 3.08 2.65
C TYR A 10 15.36 3.85 3.61
N LYS A 11 14.84 4.15 4.81
CA LYS A 11 15.59 4.84 5.87
C LYS A 11 15.70 3.91 7.08
N PRO A 12 16.90 3.41 7.44
CA PRO A 12 17.06 2.50 8.58
C PRO A 12 16.51 3.01 9.92
N ALA A 13 16.48 4.33 10.11
CA ALA A 13 15.99 4.96 11.34
C ALA A 13 14.46 4.99 11.48
N THR A 14 13.73 5.01 10.37
CA THR A 14 12.26 5.18 10.35
C THR A 14 11.54 4.01 9.68
N GLY A 15 12.26 3.15 8.97
CA GLY A 15 11.71 2.01 8.24
C GLY A 15 10.90 2.45 7.02
N PHE A 16 9.70 1.88 6.89
CA PHE A 16 8.78 2.14 5.80
C PHE A 16 8.12 3.52 5.94
N GLU A 17 8.20 4.35 4.89
CA GLU A 17 7.56 5.66 4.86
C GLU A 17 6.36 5.63 3.90
N PHE A 18 5.17 5.89 4.44
CA PHE A 18 3.95 5.93 3.66
C PHE A 18 3.82 7.26 2.91
N THR A 19 3.60 7.19 1.59
CA THR A 19 3.41 8.38 0.74
C THR A 19 2.07 8.35 0.02
N TRP A 20 1.22 9.34 0.27
CA TRP A 20 -0.14 9.36 -0.27
C TRP A 20 -0.33 10.50 -1.28
N VAL A 21 -1.05 10.22 -2.35
CA VAL A 21 -1.56 11.25 -3.27
C VAL A 21 -2.82 11.87 -2.65
N ASP A 22 -2.89 13.20 -2.62
CA ASP A 22 -4.03 13.94 -2.10
C ASP A 22 -5.38 13.45 -2.66
N GLY A 23 -6.36 13.28 -1.77
CA GLY A 23 -7.70 12.80 -2.11
C GLY A 23 -7.77 11.31 -2.45
N PHE A 24 -6.78 10.51 -2.03
CA PHE A 24 -6.87 9.06 -2.14
C PHE A 24 -8.05 8.51 -1.33
N GLU A 25 -8.70 7.50 -1.88
CA GLU A 25 -9.76 6.72 -1.23
C GLU A 25 -9.47 5.25 -1.53
N ILE A 26 -9.46 4.40 -0.50
CA ILE A 26 -9.16 2.97 -0.60
C ILE A 26 -10.12 2.20 0.31
N GLU A 27 -10.95 1.35 -0.27
CA GLU A 27 -11.86 0.45 0.44
C GLU A 27 -11.46 -1.00 0.16
N VAL A 28 -11.46 -1.83 1.20
CA VAL A 28 -11.14 -3.26 1.09
C VAL A 28 -12.26 -4.09 1.68
N ASP A 29 -12.78 -5.04 0.91
CA ASP A 29 -13.92 -5.88 1.31
C ASP A 29 -13.72 -7.34 0.84
N LEU A 30 -14.42 -8.28 1.48
CA LEU A 30 -14.50 -9.67 1.04
C LEU A 30 -15.73 -9.84 0.15
N CYS A 31 -15.52 -10.23 -1.11
CA CYS A 31 -16.61 -10.43 -2.06
C CYS A 31 -16.50 -11.80 -2.73
N HIS A 32 -17.56 -12.60 -2.61
CA HIS A 32 -17.61 -13.98 -3.09
C HIS A 32 -16.42 -14.81 -2.59
N ASP A 33 -15.49 -15.11 -3.49
CA ASP A 33 -14.31 -15.95 -3.27
C ASP A 33 -13.00 -15.14 -3.33
N GLY A 34 -13.07 -13.80 -3.19
CA GLY A 34 -11.91 -12.93 -3.33
C GLY A 34 -11.91 -11.71 -2.42
N VAL A 35 -10.75 -11.03 -2.42
CA VAL A 35 -10.58 -9.71 -1.81
C VAL A 35 -10.83 -8.66 -2.89
N MET A 36 -11.72 -7.72 -2.62
CA MET A 36 -12.00 -6.59 -3.49
C MET A 36 -11.35 -5.35 -2.91
N ILE A 37 -10.49 -4.71 -3.69
CA ILE A 37 -9.88 -3.41 -3.37
C ILE A 37 -10.49 -2.38 -4.32
N LYS A 38 -11.28 -1.44 -3.79
CA LYS A 38 -11.86 -0.33 -4.56
C LYS A 38 -11.06 0.93 -4.28
N CYS A 39 -10.55 1.55 -5.33
CA CYS A 39 -9.79 2.79 -5.21
C CYS A 39 -10.24 3.80 -6.26
N ASN A 40 -10.18 5.08 -5.91
CA ASN A 40 -10.17 6.14 -6.92
C ASN A 40 -8.78 6.24 -7.58
N LYS A 41 -8.59 7.14 -8.55
CA LYS A 41 -7.30 7.28 -9.25
C LYS A 41 -6.14 7.58 -8.29
N ALA A 42 -6.35 8.45 -7.30
CA ALA A 42 -5.32 8.79 -6.32
C ALA A 42 -5.01 7.57 -5.41
N GLY A 43 -6.03 6.82 -4.99
CA GLY A 43 -5.87 5.56 -4.23
C GLY A 43 -5.10 4.50 -4.99
N LEU A 44 -5.35 4.32 -6.29
CA LEU A 44 -4.59 3.39 -7.13
C LEU A 44 -3.11 3.77 -7.22
N ILE A 45 -2.81 5.06 -7.39
CA ILE A 45 -1.43 5.53 -7.46
C ILE A 45 -0.75 5.39 -6.08
N SER A 46 -1.42 5.80 -5.00
CA SER A 46 -0.88 5.67 -3.65
C SER A 46 -0.60 4.22 -3.25
N LEU A 47 -1.52 3.30 -3.55
CA LEU A 47 -1.32 1.89 -3.26
C LEU A 47 -0.17 1.32 -4.09
N ALA A 48 -0.07 1.68 -5.37
CA ALA A 48 1.05 1.28 -6.21
C ALA A 48 2.39 1.82 -5.68
N THR A 49 2.43 3.06 -5.18
CA THR A 49 3.62 3.62 -4.52
C THR A 49 4.03 2.78 -3.31
N GLN A 50 3.09 2.39 -2.44
CA GLN A 50 3.43 1.55 -1.28
C GLN A 50 4.01 0.19 -1.70
N LEU A 51 3.42 -0.43 -2.72
CA LEU A 51 3.89 -1.70 -3.28
C LEU A 51 5.31 -1.56 -3.86
N LEU A 52 5.58 -0.47 -4.58
CA LEU A 52 6.90 -0.18 -5.14
C LEU A 52 7.93 0.13 -4.05
N THR A 53 7.53 0.82 -2.98
CA THR A 53 8.37 1.02 -1.80
C THR A 53 8.76 -0.31 -1.17
N LEU A 54 7.79 -1.20 -0.91
CA LEU A 54 8.03 -2.52 -0.32
C LEU A 54 8.91 -3.40 -1.23
N ALA A 55 8.83 -3.22 -2.54
CA ALA A 55 9.61 -3.97 -3.51
C ALA A 55 11.11 -3.62 -3.55
N GLN A 56 11.54 -2.51 -2.93
CA GLN A 56 12.97 -2.14 -2.90
C GLN A 56 13.83 -3.24 -2.25
N ASP A 57 15.07 -3.38 -2.71
CA ASP A 57 16.01 -4.41 -2.23
C ASP A 57 16.35 -4.25 -0.75
N ASP A 58 16.25 -3.03 -0.22
CA ASP A 58 16.56 -2.71 1.19
C ASP A 58 15.50 -3.22 2.17
N PHE A 59 14.27 -3.52 1.72
CA PHE A 59 13.28 -4.21 2.54
C PHE A 59 13.52 -5.71 2.50
N GLY A 60 13.86 -6.30 3.64
CA GLY A 60 14.07 -7.74 3.77
C GLY A 60 12.80 -8.55 3.52
N ASN A 61 12.97 -9.85 3.33
CA ASN A 61 11.84 -10.77 3.23
C ASN A 61 11.05 -10.80 4.56
N GLY A 62 9.73 -10.96 4.46
CA GLY A 62 8.83 -10.95 5.60
C GLY A 62 8.40 -9.56 6.08
N TYR A 63 8.96 -8.48 5.53
CA TYR A 63 8.42 -7.13 5.75
C TYR A 63 7.00 -7.03 5.22
N ASP A 64 6.14 -6.39 5.99
CA ASP A 64 4.73 -6.22 5.67
C ASP A 64 4.28 -4.77 5.67
N LEU A 65 3.29 -4.53 4.82
CA LEU A 65 2.46 -3.33 4.76
C LEU A 65 1.12 -3.69 5.39
N HIS A 66 0.76 -3.07 6.51
CA HIS A 66 -0.54 -3.22 7.15
C HIS A 66 -1.32 -1.91 7.01
N LEU A 67 -2.42 -1.95 6.27
CA LEU A 67 -3.37 -0.86 6.15
C LEU A 67 -4.67 -1.23 6.87
N ASP A 68 -5.19 -0.29 7.64
CA ASP A 68 -6.46 -0.42 8.36
C ASP A 68 -7.28 0.88 8.25
N LYS A 69 -8.48 0.90 8.83
CA LYS A 69 -9.35 2.09 8.81
C LYS A 69 -8.79 3.32 9.54
N TYR A 70 -7.81 3.14 10.41
CA TYR A 70 -7.11 4.24 11.09
C TYR A 70 -5.85 4.67 10.33
N ALA A 71 -5.40 3.85 9.38
CA ALA A 71 -4.22 4.01 8.56
C ALA A 71 -4.53 3.75 7.08
N ALA A 72 -5.24 4.71 6.47
CA ALA A 72 -5.51 4.88 5.03
C ALA A 72 -6.77 4.21 4.44
N LEU A 73 -7.45 3.30 5.13
CA LEU A 73 -8.66 2.66 4.58
C LEU A 73 -9.95 3.37 4.99
N GLU A 74 -10.99 3.27 4.16
CA GLU A 74 -12.32 3.77 4.50
C GLU A 74 -12.93 2.97 5.68
N ASP A 75 -13.81 3.60 6.49
CA ASP A 75 -14.31 3.10 7.79
C ASP A 75 -14.84 1.65 7.80
N ASN A 76 -15.44 1.19 6.70
CA ASN A 76 -16.03 -0.15 6.57
C ASN A 76 -15.08 -1.20 6.01
N SER A 77 -13.81 -0.84 5.79
CA SER A 77 -12.84 -1.75 5.20
C SER A 77 -12.39 -2.82 6.19
N ILE A 78 -12.09 -4.01 5.67
CA ILE A 78 -11.25 -4.97 6.36
C ILE A 78 -9.77 -4.56 6.23
N ASP A 79 -8.94 -5.04 7.14
CA ASP A 79 -7.50 -4.83 7.09
C ASP A 79 -6.89 -5.45 5.82
N LEU A 80 -5.95 -4.72 5.21
CA LEU A 80 -5.15 -5.20 4.09
C LEU A 80 -3.70 -5.36 4.53
N ILE A 81 -3.22 -6.60 4.49
CA ILE A 81 -1.84 -6.96 4.85
C ILE A 81 -1.15 -7.51 3.61
N ILE A 82 -0.03 -6.91 3.23
CA ILE A 82 0.78 -7.32 2.08
C ILE A 82 2.20 -7.58 2.55
N VAL A 83 2.68 -8.80 2.36
CA VAL A 83 3.99 -9.24 2.84
C VAL A 83 4.93 -9.46 1.66
N LYS A 84 6.15 -8.92 1.74
CA LYS A 84 7.23 -9.28 0.81
C LYS A 84 7.59 -10.74 1.06
N LYS A 85 7.28 -11.59 0.09
CA LYS A 85 7.48 -13.03 0.19
C LYS A 85 8.97 -13.35 0.37
N GLU A 86 9.26 -14.41 1.12
CA GLU A 86 10.56 -15.07 1.07
C GLU A 86 10.79 -15.68 -0.33
N ASP A 87 11.94 -15.36 -0.93
CA ASP A 87 12.45 -16.00 -2.15
C ASP A 87 13.09 -17.37 -1.86
#